data_AF-R0KBQ8-F1
#
_entry.id   AF-R0KBQ8-F1
#
_cell.length_a   1.000
_cell.length_b   1.000
_cell.length_c   1.000
_cell.angle_alpha   90.00
_cell.angle_beta   90.00
_cell.angle_gamma   90.00
#
_symmetry.space_group_name_H-M   'P 1'
#
loop_
_entity.id
_entity.type
_entity.pdbx_description
1 polymer ?
#
loop_
_entity_poly.entity_id
_entity_poly.type
_entity_poly.pdbx_seq_one_letter_code
_entity_poly.pdbx_strand_id
1 'polypeptide(L)'
;MNTSPPEIWTDPTSPPTSPLRSSSPSPSPSPTSTTSSSSHNNNHKTALTQHQHTLVSTYLYHRGYETSAMNTIVELEISVRRERDEPGVAWLRRELAGAQRVLAVHREGRRKGEGRLRVEVERLRRVGRETDGRERDVVGRQVVEIERVMGRRRRAGVCLR
;
A
#
# COMPACT_ATOMS: atom_id res chain seq x y z
N MET A 1 10.56 -66.24 5.59
CA MET A 1 11.83 -65.63 5.15
C MET A 1 11.77 -65.45 3.64
N ASN A 2 12.63 -64.59 3.08
CA ASN A 2 12.65 -64.14 1.68
C ASN A 2 11.44 -63.27 1.25
N THR A 3 11.49 -62.41 0.22
CA THR A 3 12.35 -61.24 -0.11
C THR A 3 11.88 -60.64 -1.45
N SER A 4 11.93 -59.31 -1.63
CA SER A 4 11.60 -58.55 -2.88
C SER A 4 12.87 -57.83 -3.43
N PRO A 5 12.89 -57.01 -4.52
CA PRO A 5 12.04 -56.80 -5.73
C PRO A 5 12.86 -57.24 -7.00
N PRO A 6 13.08 -56.49 -8.14
CA PRO A 6 12.32 -55.55 -9.03
C PRO A 6 12.10 -56.17 -10.46
N GLU A 7 11.95 -55.58 -11.66
CA GLU A 7 11.82 -54.23 -12.33
C GLU A 7 10.55 -54.23 -13.26
N ILE A 8 10.07 -53.27 -14.09
CA ILE A 8 10.52 -52.06 -14.86
C ILE A 8 11.09 -52.36 -16.30
N TRP A 9 10.84 -51.44 -17.26
CA TRP A 9 11.23 -51.39 -18.72
C TRP A 9 10.45 -52.33 -19.70
N THR A 10 10.03 -51.97 -20.93
CA THR A 10 9.84 -50.66 -21.65
C THR A 10 8.87 -50.79 -22.85
N ASP A 11 8.34 -49.67 -23.35
CA ASP A 11 7.71 -49.45 -24.69
C ASP A 11 8.69 -49.77 -25.85
N PRO A 12 8.29 -50.08 -27.13
CA PRO A 12 7.61 -49.08 -28.00
C PRO A 12 6.74 -49.56 -29.20
N THR A 13 5.82 -48.73 -29.72
CA THR A 13 5.46 -48.68 -31.17
C THR A 13 4.86 -47.32 -31.61
N SER A 14 5.29 -46.81 -32.78
CA SER A 14 4.83 -45.59 -33.51
C SER A 14 5.54 -45.57 -34.89
N PRO A 15 5.35 -44.61 -35.83
CA PRO A 15 4.29 -43.58 -36.03
C PRO A 15 3.33 -44.07 -37.16
N PRO A 16 2.86 -43.34 -38.22
CA PRO A 16 2.67 -41.90 -38.55
C PRO A 16 1.15 -41.59 -38.82
N THR A 17 0.63 -40.59 -39.57
CA THR A 17 1.15 -39.55 -40.49
C THR A 17 0.23 -38.30 -40.48
N SER A 18 0.79 -37.11 -40.72
CA SER A 18 0.03 -35.83 -40.80
C SER A 18 -0.27 -35.36 -42.22
N PRO A 19 -1.25 -34.45 -42.38
CA PRO A 19 -1.10 -33.23 -43.20
C PRO A 19 -1.23 -31.98 -42.28
N LEU A 20 -0.48 -30.86 -42.43
CA LEU A 20 -0.51 -29.87 -43.53
C LEU A 20 -1.93 -29.33 -43.77
N ARG A 21 -2.26 -28.03 -43.75
CA ARG A 21 -1.50 -26.75 -43.77
C ARG A 21 -2.51 -25.61 -43.33
N SER A 22 -2.22 -24.32 -43.10
CA SER A 22 -1.04 -23.43 -43.24
C SER A 22 -1.22 -22.10 -42.46
N SER A 23 -0.12 -21.37 -42.21
CA SER A 23 0.01 -19.89 -42.21
C SER A 23 -0.73 -18.97 -41.19
N SER A 24 0.04 -18.45 -40.22
CA SER A 24 0.22 -17.00 -39.92
C SER A 24 -0.91 -16.16 -39.26
N PRO A 25 -0.59 -15.01 -38.63
CA PRO A 25 0.61 -14.66 -37.84
C PRO A 25 0.29 -14.01 -36.46
N SER A 26 1.30 -13.80 -35.62
CA SER A 26 1.16 -13.19 -34.29
C SER A 26 0.87 -11.67 -34.32
N PRO A 27 -0.01 -11.16 -33.44
CA PRO A 27 0.07 -9.78 -32.95
C PRO A 27 1.03 -9.69 -31.74
N SER A 28 2.03 -8.82 -31.82
CA SER A 28 2.94 -8.54 -30.68
C SER A 28 2.30 -7.56 -29.70
N PRO A 29 2.36 -7.78 -28.37
CA PRO A 29 1.92 -6.81 -27.37
C PRO A 29 2.96 -5.70 -27.19
N SER A 30 2.99 -4.74 -28.12
CA SER A 30 3.75 -3.50 -27.95
C SER A 30 3.23 -2.71 -26.74
N PRO A 31 4.10 -2.18 -25.86
CA PRO A 31 3.68 -1.40 -24.69
C PRO A 31 3.20 -0.01 -25.10
N THR A 32 1.87 0.15 -25.27
CA THR A 32 1.25 1.45 -25.54
C THR A 32 1.42 2.38 -24.34
N SER A 33 2.37 3.32 -24.44
CA SER A 33 2.42 4.49 -23.58
C SER A 33 1.25 5.44 -23.88
N THR A 34 0.89 6.30 -22.92
CA THR A 34 -0.27 7.23 -22.95
C THR A 34 -1.64 6.50 -22.94
N THR A 35 -2.67 6.97 -22.24
CA THR A 35 -2.91 8.30 -21.65
C THR A 35 -3.21 8.31 -20.15
N SER A 36 -2.88 9.42 -19.50
CA SER A 36 -3.21 9.71 -18.10
C SER A 36 -4.67 10.17 -17.96
N SER A 37 -5.58 9.25 -17.62
CA SER A 37 -6.98 9.56 -17.30
C SER A 37 -7.11 10.32 -15.98
N SER A 38 -7.02 11.65 -16.05
CA SER A 38 -6.94 12.57 -14.91
C SER A 38 -8.28 12.84 -14.23
N SER A 39 -8.85 11.84 -13.55
CA SER A 39 -10.00 12.04 -12.64
C SER A 39 -9.59 12.68 -11.31
N HIS A 40 -8.98 13.88 -11.37
CA HIS A 40 -8.66 14.74 -10.23
C HIS A 40 -9.49 16.03 -10.28
N ASN A 41 -10.81 15.88 -10.22
CA ASN A 41 -11.73 17.01 -10.04
C ASN A 41 -11.58 17.60 -8.63
N ASN A 42 -10.67 18.56 -8.48
CA ASN A 42 -10.88 19.84 -7.79
C ASN A 42 -9.61 20.69 -7.86
N ASN A 43 -9.76 22.01 -8.07
CA ASN A 43 -8.66 22.94 -8.35
C ASN A 43 -7.83 23.31 -7.10
N HIS A 44 -7.19 22.32 -6.49
CA HIS A 44 -6.13 22.48 -5.52
C HIS A 44 -4.81 22.03 -6.15
N LYS A 45 -4.16 22.96 -6.88
CA LYS A 45 -2.74 22.81 -7.21
C LYS A 45 -1.96 22.85 -5.90
N THR A 46 -1.71 21.65 -5.36
CA THR A 46 -0.82 21.38 -4.23
C THR A 46 0.48 22.18 -4.35
N ALA A 47 0.97 22.70 -3.23
CA ALA A 47 2.24 23.42 -3.22
C ALA A 47 3.44 22.46 -3.20
N LEU A 48 3.20 21.15 -3.00
CA LEU A 48 4.22 20.17 -2.67
C LEU A 48 5.12 19.80 -3.86
N THR A 49 6.38 19.53 -3.55
CA THR A 49 7.32 18.91 -4.50
C THR A 49 7.03 17.41 -4.63
N GLN A 50 7.50 16.78 -5.72
CA GLN A 50 7.39 15.33 -5.90
C GLN A 50 7.99 14.52 -4.74
N HIS A 51 9.08 15.02 -4.13
CA HIS A 51 9.67 14.42 -2.93
C HIS A 51 8.71 14.47 -1.73
N GLN A 52 8.11 15.64 -1.48
CA GLN A 52 7.14 15.82 -0.39
C GLN A 52 5.88 14.97 -0.61
N HIS A 53 5.41 14.82 -1.85
CA HIS A 53 4.36 13.87 -2.19
C HIS A 53 4.72 12.44 -1.82
N THR A 54 5.92 11.96 -2.13
CA THR A 54 6.36 10.62 -1.73
C THR A 54 6.32 10.45 -0.20
N LEU A 55 6.83 11.43 0.57
CA LEU A 55 6.78 11.39 2.04
C LEU A 55 5.34 11.38 2.59
N VAL A 56 4.47 12.24 2.06
CA VAL A 56 3.05 12.34 2.43
C VAL A 56 2.31 11.04 2.10
N SER A 57 2.51 10.48 0.91
CA SER A 57 1.88 9.24 0.47
C SER A 57 2.33 8.05 1.31
N THR A 58 3.62 7.91 1.64
CA THR A 58 4.10 6.86 2.55
C THR A 58 3.49 6.97 3.96
N TYR A 59 3.39 8.20 4.50
CA TYR A 59 2.74 8.43 5.80
C TYR A 59 1.24 8.08 5.77
N LEU A 60 0.52 8.51 4.73
CA LEU A 60 -0.91 8.24 4.57
C LEU A 60 -1.21 6.76 4.32
N TYR A 61 -0.37 6.07 3.54
CA TYR A 61 -0.44 4.61 3.35
C TYR A 61 -0.40 3.88 4.69
N HIS A 62 0.64 4.12 5.51
CA HIS A 62 0.74 3.47 6.82
C HIS A 62 -0.40 3.88 7.77
N ARG A 63 -0.87 5.13 7.72
CA ARG A 63 -2.02 5.58 8.52
C ARG A 63 -3.33 4.87 8.14
N GLY A 64 -3.60 4.69 6.84
CA GLY A 64 -4.79 3.99 6.35
C GLY A 64 -4.79 2.51 6.75
N TYR A 65 -3.66 1.84 6.60
CA TYR A 65 -3.51 0.44 7.02
C TYR A 65 -3.53 0.26 8.54
N GLU A 66 -3.05 1.22 9.35
CA GLU A 66 -3.26 1.20 10.81
C GLU A 66 -4.76 1.22 11.16
N THR A 67 -5.55 2.07 10.52
CA THR A 67 -7.01 2.09 10.73
C THR A 67 -7.68 0.79 10.26
N SER A 68 -7.30 0.28 9.08
CA SER A 68 -7.85 -0.98 8.56
C SER A 68 -7.56 -2.16 9.49
N ALA A 69 -6.29 -2.35 9.90
CA ALA A 69 -5.91 -3.43 10.80
C ALA A 69 -6.55 -3.32 12.19
N MET A 70 -6.80 -2.10 12.69
CA MET A 70 -7.57 -1.92 13.94
C MET A 70 -9.01 -2.40 13.80
N ASN A 71 -9.69 -2.14 12.68
CA ASN A 71 -11.05 -2.62 12.43
C ASN A 71 -11.07 -4.16 12.35
N THR A 72 -10.17 -4.76 11.57
CA THR A 72 -10.05 -6.22 11.43
C THR A 72 -9.76 -6.92 12.75
N ILE A 73 -8.96 -6.31 13.64
CA ILE A 73 -8.74 -6.85 15.01
C ILE A 73 -10.04 -6.89 15.81
N VAL A 74 -10.85 -5.82 15.77
CA VAL A 74 -12.14 -5.77 16.49
C VAL A 74 -13.13 -6.79 15.91
N GLU A 75 -13.19 -6.94 14.59
CA GLU A 75 -14.01 -7.94 13.91
C GLU A 75 -13.60 -9.37 14.31
N LEU A 76 -12.30 -9.69 14.26
CA LEU A 76 -11.78 -11.00 14.66
C LEU A 76 -12.01 -11.30 16.14
N GLU A 77 -11.85 -10.32 17.04
CA GLU A 77 -12.18 -10.49 18.45
C GLU A 77 -13.69 -10.74 18.67
N ILE A 78 -14.57 -10.14 17.88
CA ILE A 78 -16.02 -10.41 17.93
C ILE A 78 -16.31 -11.84 17.46
N SER A 79 -15.65 -12.29 16.39
CA SER A 79 -15.78 -13.68 15.90
C SER A 79 -15.27 -14.70 16.92
N VAL A 80 -14.09 -14.51 17.52
CA VAL A 80 -13.53 -15.40 18.58
C VAL A 80 -14.47 -15.53 19.78
N ARG A 81 -15.25 -14.50 20.12
CA ARG A 81 -16.23 -14.53 21.22
C ARG A 81 -17.56 -15.20 20.85
N ARG A 82 -17.83 -15.40 19.56
CA ARG A 82 -19.07 -16.03 19.03
C ARG A 82 -18.87 -17.49 18.69
N GLU A 83 -17.68 -17.83 18.19
CA GLU A 83 -17.36 -19.16 17.67
C GLU A 83 -17.44 -20.26 18.73
N ARG A 84 -17.76 -21.49 18.30
CA ARG A 84 -18.07 -22.62 19.17
C ARG A 84 -17.24 -23.87 18.91
N ASP A 85 -16.57 -23.97 17.77
CA ASP A 85 -15.63 -25.06 17.50
C ASP A 85 -14.18 -24.63 17.81
N GLU A 86 -13.42 -25.47 18.52
CA GLU A 86 -12.01 -25.15 18.79
C GLU A 86 -11.12 -25.06 17.51
N PRO A 87 -11.37 -25.79 16.40
CA PRO A 87 -10.65 -25.55 15.14
C PRO A 87 -10.85 -24.12 14.59
N GLY A 88 -12.08 -23.64 14.49
CA GLY A 88 -12.41 -22.27 14.08
C GLY A 88 -11.89 -21.22 15.04
N VAL A 89 -12.07 -21.42 16.35
CA VAL A 89 -11.46 -20.55 17.39
C VAL A 89 -9.92 -20.51 17.26
N ALA A 90 -9.26 -21.65 17.02
CA ALA A 90 -7.81 -21.71 16.85
C ALA A 90 -7.35 -21.03 15.55
N TRP A 91 -8.12 -21.12 14.47
CA TRP A 91 -7.87 -20.37 13.23
C TRP A 91 -8.05 -18.86 13.43
N LEU A 92 -9.18 -18.42 13.99
CA LEU A 92 -9.45 -17.01 14.30
C LEU A 92 -8.40 -16.39 15.23
N ARG A 93 -7.89 -17.15 16.22
CA ARG A 93 -6.77 -16.73 17.09
C ARG A 93 -5.46 -16.52 16.30
N ARG A 94 -5.19 -17.32 15.25
CA ARG A 94 -4.01 -17.16 14.37
C ARG A 94 -4.14 -15.91 13.49
N GLU A 95 -5.32 -15.68 12.91
CA GLU A 95 -5.61 -14.48 12.12
C GLU A 95 -5.54 -13.21 12.97
N LEU A 96 -6.08 -13.24 14.20
CA LEU A 96 -5.99 -12.13 15.15
C LEU A 96 -4.53 -11.76 15.46
N ALA A 97 -3.67 -12.77 15.70
CA ALA A 97 -2.24 -12.56 15.86
C ALA A 97 -1.56 -12.06 14.56
N GLY A 98 -2.08 -12.44 13.39
CA GLY A 98 -1.68 -11.89 12.09
C GLY A 98 -1.99 -10.40 11.96
N ALA A 99 -3.24 -10.00 12.18
CA ALA A 99 -3.69 -8.61 12.13
C ALA A 99 -2.96 -7.73 13.17
N GLN A 100 -2.67 -8.26 14.37
CA GLN A 100 -1.84 -7.57 15.37
C GLN A 100 -0.39 -7.34 14.90
N ARG A 101 0.24 -8.30 14.21
CA ARG A 101 1.57 -8.11 13.59
C ARG A 101 1.52 -7.06 12.47
N VAL A 102 0.50 -7.08 11.61
CA VAL A 102 0.29 -6.06 10.57
C VAL A 102 0.13 -4.66 11.20
N LEU A 103 -0.72 -4.52 12.23
CA LEU A 103 -0.90 -3.28 12.95
C LEU A 103 0.42 -2.73 13.53
N ALA A 104 1.27 -3.60 14.10
CA ALA A 104 2.59 -3.19 14.61
C ALA A 104 3.52 -2.66 13.50
N VAL A 105 3.55 -3.34 12.34
CA VAL A 105 4.34 -2.92 11.17
C VAL A 105 3.88 -1.56 10.63
N HIS A 106 2.57 -1.35 10.44
CA HIS A 106 2.07 -0.07 9.92
C HIS A 106 2.13 1.06 10.96
N ARG A 107 2.00 0.78 12.25
CA ARG A 107 2.32 1.76 13.32
C ARG A 107 3.76 2.24 13.24
N GLU A 108 4.70 1.33 13.09
CA GLU A 108 6.12 1.68 13.00
C GLU A 108 6.45 2.41 11.68
N GLY A 109 5.87 1.98 10.57
CA GLY A 109 5.94 2.68 9.28
C GLY A 109 5.40 4.12 9.37
N ARG A 110 4.27 4.33 10.08
CA ARG A 110 3.73 5.67 10.33
C ARG A 110 4.65 6.50 11.24
N ARG A 111 5.22 5.93 12.31
CA ARG A 111 6.19 6.63 13.18
C ARG A 111 7.40 7.11 12.37
N LYS A 112 7.98 6.24 11.54
CA LYS A 112 9.08 6.57 10.62
C LYS A 112 8.69 7.64 9.58
N GLY A 113 7.51 7.53 8.98
CA GLY A 113 6.96 8.51 8.04
C GLY A 113 6.75 9.89 8.68
N GLU A 114 6.18 9.94 9.89
CA GLU A 114 5.99 11.19 10.64
C GLU A 114 7.34 11.81 11.02
N GLY A 115 8.33 11.01 11.41
CA GLY A 115 9.70 11.47 11.64
C GLY A 115 10.30 12.18 10.42
N ARG A 116 10.18 11.57 9.23
CA ARG A 116 10.63 12.19 7.97
C ARG A 116 9.88 13.49 7.63
N LEU A 117 8.55 13.53 7.84
CA LEU A 117 7.75 14.73 7.62
C LEU A 117 8.07 15.87 8.60
N ARG A 118 8.45 15.56 9.85
CA ARG A 118 8.95 16.58 10.82
C ARG A 118 10.25 17.20 10.32
N VAL A 119 11.22 16.39 9.91
CA VAL A 119 12.52 16.85 9.37
C VAL A 119 12.32 17.69 8.10
N GLU A 120 11.44 17.29 7.19
CA GLU A 120 11.12 18.08 5.99
C GLU A 120 10.44 19.41 6.34
N VAL A 121 9.52 19.43 7.31
CA VAL A 121 8.92 20.69 7.82
C VAL A 121 9.98 21.60 8.46
N GLU A 122 10.95 21.07 9.19
CA GLU A 122 12.05 21.84 9.78
C GLU A 122 13.01 22.38 8.70
N ARG A 123 13.33 21.59 7.67
CA ARG A 123 14.09 22.03 6.50
C ARG A 123 13.37 23.16 5.76
N LEU A 124 12.07 23.02 5.50
CA LEU A 124 11.25 24.04 4.87
C LEU A 124 11.17 25.32 5.72
N ARG A 125 10.99 25.20 7.04
CA ARG A 125 11.01 26.35 7.96
C ARG A 125 12.36 27.06 8.05
N ARG A 126 13.46 26.43 7.61
CA ARG A 126 14.76 27.08 7.41
C ARG A 126 14.79 27.84 6.09
N VAL A 127 14.49 27.16 4.97
CA VAL A 127 14.43 27.80 3.64
C VAL A 127 13.48 29.00 3.62
N GLY A 128 12.33 28.93 4.31
CA GLY A 128 11.36 30.05 4.45
C GLY A 128 11.79 31.20 5.37
N ARG A 129 13.04 31.19 5.86
CA ARG A 129 13.75 32.32 6.50
C ARG A 129 14.91 32.85 5.63
N GLU A 130 15.36 32.04 4.69
CA GLU A 130 16.47 32.31 3.76
C GLU A 130 15.97 32.78 2.39
N THR A 131 14.64 32.77 2.17
CA THR A 131 13.94 33.15 0.93
C THR A 131 12.90 34.23 1.20
N ASP A 132 12.69 35.10 0.23
CA ASP A 132 11.78 36.24 0.31
C ASP A 132 10.63 36.19 -0.71
N GLY A 133 9.63 37.04 -0.48
CA GLY A 133 8.49 37.22 -1.38
C GLY A 133 7.78 35.92 -1.77
N ARG A 134 7.64 35.69 -3.08
CA ARG A 134 6.81 34.61 -3.65
C ARG A 134 7.31 33.20 -3.29
N GLU A 135 8.60 33.01 -3.07
CA GLU A 135 9.16 31.70 -2.72
C GLU A 135 8.83 31.35 -1.27
N ARG A 136 8.99 32.32 -0.37
CA ARG A 136 8.61 32.23 1.04
C ARG A 136 7.14 31.82 1.21
N ASP A 137 6.26 32.37 0.37
CA ASP A 137 4.84 32.01 0.30
C ASP A 137 4.60 30.56 -0.17
N VAL A 138 5.38 30.05 -1.13
CA VAL A 138 5.29 28.65 -1.59
C VAL A 138 5.73 27.71 -0.46
N VAL A 139 6.85 28.00 0.18
CA VAL A 139 7.38 27.23 1.32
C VAL A 139 6.38 27.25 2.49
N GLY A 140 5.78 28.40 2.79
CA GLY A 140 4.72 28.53 3.80
C GLY A 140 3.50 27.67 3.49
N ARG A 141 3.06 27.60 2.23
CA ARG A 141 1.98 26.69 1.79
C ARG A 141 2.36 25.22 1.95
N GLN A 142 3.59 24.82 1.55
CA GLN A 142 4.08 23.44 1.71
C GLN A 142 4.05 22.98 3.18
N VAL A 143 4.56 23.81 4.10
CA VAL A 143 4.54 23.52 5.54
C VAL A 143 3.11 23.36 6.06
N VAL A 144 2.20 24.26 5.69
CA VAL A 144 0.78 24.22 6.12
C VAL A 144 0.06 22.97 5.57
N GLU A 145 0.39 22.54 4.35
CA GLU A 145 -0.19 21.36 3.72
C GLU A 145 0.28 20.06 4.41
N ILE A 146 1.58 19.94 4.70
CA ILE A 146 2.16 18.80 5.44
C ILE A 146 1.65 18.76 6.90
N GLU A 147 1.58 19.91 7.59
CA GLU A 147 1.03 19.99 8.96
C GLU A 147 -0.45 19.62 9.04
N ARG A 148 -1.22 19.92 8.00
CA ARG A 148 -2.62 19.50 7.86
C ARG A 148 -2.74 17.98 7.67
N VAL A 149 -1.90 17.39 6.81
CA VAL A 149 -1.83 15.92 6.61
C VAL A 149 -1.52 15.19 7.91
N MET A 150 -0.56 15.69 8.69
CA MET A 150 -0.21 15.14 10.01
C MET A 150 -1.23 15.44 11.12
N GLY A 151 -2.34 16.14 10.83
CA GLY A 151 -3.36 16.53 11.82
C GLY A 151 -2.91 17.57 12.85
N ARG A 152 -1.73 18.18 12.66
CA ARG A 152 -1.14 19.18 13.57
C ARG A 152 -1.81 20.54 13.45
N ARG A 153 -2.21 20.91 12.23
CA ARG A 153 -3.21 21.97 12.01
C ARG A 153 -4.61 21.37 12.04
N ARG A 154 -5.30 21.49 13.19
CA ARG A 154 -6.78 21.40 13.22
C ARG A 154 -7.34 22.49 12.28
N ARG A 155 -8.50 22.24 11.65
CA ARG A 155 -9.29 23.35 11.11
C ARG A 155 -9.66 24.26 12.29
N ALA A 156 -9.50 25.57 12.15
CA ALA A 156 -10.13 26.50 13.08
C ALA A 156 -11.65 26.22 13.07
N GLY A 157 -12.26 26.24 14.25
CA GLY A 157 -13.55 25.59 14.47
C GLY A 157 -14.65 26.12 13.56
N VAL A 158 -15.14 25.28 12.64
CA VAL A 158 -16.52 25.37 12.18
C VAL A 158 -17.36 24.77 13.30
N CYS A 159 -17.62 25.57 14.33
CA CYS A 159 -18.74 25.31 15.22
C CYS A 159 -20.00 25.41 14.37
N LEU A 160 -20.82 24.36 14.35
CA LEU A 160 -22.19 24.50 13.87
C LEU A 160 -22.90 25.48 14.80
N ARG A 161 -23.50 26.52 14.20
CA ARG A 161 -24.40 27.48 14.84
C ARG A 161 -25.82 27.13 14.43
#